data_AF-A0A817X4H5-F1
#
_entry.id   AF-A0A817X4H5-F1
#
_cell.length_a   1.000
_cell.length_b   1.000
_cell.length_c   1.000
_cell.angle_alpha   90.00
_cell.angle_beta   90.00
_cell.angle_gamma   90.00
#
_symmetry.space_group_name_H-M   'P 1'
#
loop_
_entity.id
_entity.type
_entity.pdbx_description
1 polymer ?
#
loop_
_entity_poly.entity_id
_entity_poly.type
_entity_poly.pdbx_seq_one_letter_code
_entity_poly.pdbx_strand_id
1 'polypeptide(L)'
;MDHFKKSKCFCTIYLSKTSVEWHRGDSGICRILNEALRLKNYARIYNLRHFLIDLYQELQEMHKRQKPDDEDSLVLRRYRGQKMYRNELNGLINNISGLVFNNSFFSTTSNQKVALRYTAAQFNTAESVAVLFEIDIDTSHVTRHYGCIHPLPLSLLQNDHSKLTTNEWTLLSNFLHLFEEQNPAIRIQHSLNELYSLPPKLRSKSSELLKPLRELYTCVGPLIERSPDFYTLHVHARQILIKQNLYITGVINGLFFCRELNIFHNMIALNASNQLFGSQFMIECHRKIAQYDPNGNLIKILVFILAYSSNCSVVKYDNQEDISIMPSSIDLVHIQNLYVTMLWKYLVYLYGFKEAVLRFTQLVKNVVDLIDMFNRMPPNENSINHTSDIPILLDKNLSSMNM
;
A
#
# COMPACT_ATOMS: atom_id res chain seq x y z
N MET A 1 -13.24 -16.56 -9.67
CA MET A 1 -11.77 -16.76 -9.72
C MET A 1 -11.00 -15.74 -8.86
N ASP A 2 -11.46 -14.47 -8.77
CA ASP A 2 -10.80 -13.42 -7.97
C ASP A 2 -10.73 -13.65 -6.45
N HIS A 3 -11.69 -14.38 -5.88
CA HIS A 3 -11.68 -14.69 -4.44
C HIS A 3 -10.50 -15.61 -4.03
N PHE A 4 -9.97 -16.41 -4.96
CA PHE A 4 -8.83 -17.31 -4.70
C PHE A 4 -7.49 -16.55 -4.67
N LYS A 5 -7.32 -15.49 -5.48
CA LYS A 5 -6.12 -14.64 -5.45
C LYS A 5 -6.01 -13.87 -4.13
N LYS A 6 -7.12 -13.36 -3.60
CA LYS A 6 -7.15 -12.67 -2.29
C LYS A 6 -6.79 -13.59 -1.11
N SER A 7 -7.25 -14.85 -1.13
CA SER A 7 -6.92 -15.84 -0.09
C SER A 7 -5.44 -16.24 -0.09
N LYS A 8 -4.79 -16.30 -1.25
CA LYS A 8 -3.38 -16.70 -1.34
C LYS A 8 -2.43 -15.55 -0.94
N CYS A 9 -2.84 -14.31 -1.20
CA CYS A 9 -2.11 -13.10 -0.78
C CYS A 9 -2.19 -12.87 0.75
N PHE A 10 -3.32 -13.22 1.38
CA PHE A 10 -3.53 -13.04 2.81
C PHE A 10 -2.58 -13.87 3.70
N CYS A 11 -2.31 -15.13 3.36
CA CYS A 11 -1.39 -15.99 4.12
C CYS A 11 0.06 -15.46 4.12
N THR A 12 0.44 -14.60 3.17
CA THR A 12 1.80 -14.08 3.04
C THR A 12 2.00 -12.75 3.76
N ILE A 13 0.92 -12.03 4.12
CA ILE A 13 0.96 -10.65 4.65
C ILE A 13 0.47 -10.58 6.12
N TYR A 14 -0.06 -11.68 6.66
CA TYR A 14 -0.64 -11.68 7.98
C TYR A 14 0.42 -11.60 9.10
N LEU A 15 0.58 -10.41 9.68
CA LEU A 15 1.32 -10.16 10.93
C LEU A 15 0.32 -10.09 12.10
N SER A 16 0.49 -11.00 13.07
CA SER A 16 -0.47 -11.43 14.09
C SER A 16 -0.94 -10.40 15.13
N LYS A 17 -0.69 -9.10 14.97
CA LYS A 17 -0.79 -8.16 16.11
C LYS A 17 -2.12 -7.43 16.30
N THR A 18 -3.11 -7.54 15.41
CA THR A 18 -4.42 -6.86 15.59
C THR A 18 -5.60 -7.58 14.90
N SER A 19 -5.75 -8.88 15.11
CA SER A 19 -6.77 -9.70 14.43
C SER A 19 -8.23 -9.25 14.72
N VAL A 20 -8.52 -8.71 15.90
CA VAL A 20 -9.82 -8.10 16.23
C VAL A 20 -10.06 -6.81 15.43
N GLU A 21 -9.03 -6.02 15.13
CA GLU A 21 -9.15 -4.80 14.31
C GLU A 21 -9.40 -5.14 12.84
N TRP A 22 -8.70 -6.18 12.33
CA TRP A 22 -9.00 -6.78 11.03
C TRP A 22 -10.43 -7.30 10.96
N HIS A 23 -10.95 -7.87 12.07
CA HIS A 23 -12.34 -8.31 12.18
C HIS A 23 -13.37 -7.14 12.26
N ARG A 24 -12.95 -5.98 12.75
CA ARG A 24 -13.79 -4.77 12.92
C ARG A 24 -13.86 -3.90 11.66
N GLY A 25 -12.80 -3.84 10.86
CA GLY A 25 -12.78 -3.08 9.61
C GLY A 25 -13.78 -3.62 8.59
N ASP A 26 -14.14 -2.81 7.58
CA ASP A 26 -14.78 -3.32 6.33
C ASP A 26 -13.78 -4.16 5.52
N SER A 27 -12.95 -4.96 6.20
CA SER A 27 -12.01 -5.84 5.56
C SER A 27 -12.82 -6.96 4.90
N GLY A 28 -12.49 -7.27 3.65
CA GLY A 28 -13.09 -8.41 2.97
C GLY A 28 -12.88 -9.73 3.73
N ILE A 29 -11.94 -9.76 4.68
CA ILE A 29 -11.57 -10.92 5.50
C ILE A 29 -12.69 -11.33 6.46
N CYS A 30 -13.38 -10.39 7.13
CA CYS A 30 -14.52 -10.74 8.01
C CYS A 30 -15.64 -11.40 7.23
N ARG A 31 -15.91 -10.86 6.03
CA ARG A 31 -16.93 -11.40 5.13
C ARG A 31 -16.52 -12.77 4.61
N ILE A 32 -15.28 -12.93 4.13
CA ILE A 32 -14.76 -14.21 3.63
C ILE A 32 -14.74 -15.26 4.76
N LEU A 33 -14.35 -14.87 5.97
CA LEU A 33 -14.31 -15.76 7.13
C LEU A 33 -15.71 -16.19 7.56
N ASN A 34 -16.61 -15.24 7.80
CA ASN A 34 -17.98 -15.54 8.22
C ASN A 34 -18.75 -16.30 7.12
N GLU A 35 -18.49 -16.02 5.85
CA GLU A 35 -19.02 -16.79 4.72
C GLU A 35 -18.46 -18.21 4.71
N ALA A 36 -17.14 -18.39 4.87
CA ALA A 36 -16.51 -19.71 4.91
C ALA A 36 -17.03 -20.57 6.07
N LEU A 37 -17.21 -19.97 7.25
CA LEU A 37 -17.78 -20.62 8.43
C LEU A 37 -19.26 -20.99 8.22
N ARG A 38 -20.07 -20.08 7.66
CA ARG A 38 -21.49 -20.32 7.37
C ARG A 38 -21.68 -21.44 6.34
N LEU A 39 -20.86 -21.46 5.29
CA LEU A 39 -20.90 -22.48 4.23
C LEU A 39 -20.11 -23.75 4.57
N LYS A 40 -19.51 -23.84 5.77
CA LYS A 40 -18.64 -24.95 6.19
C LYS A 40 -17.56 -25.29 5.15
N ASN A 41 -17.00 -24.27 4.51
CA ASN A 41 -15.97 -24.44 3.49
C ASN A 41 -14.62 -24.73 4.17
N TYR A 42 -14.36 -26.00 4.47
CA TYR A 42 -13.18 -26.43 5.22
C TYR A 42 -11.85 -25.98 4.59
N ALA A 43 -11.75 -25.92 3.26
CA ALA A 43 -10.55 -25.44 2.58
C ALA A 43 -10.27 -23.95 2.85
N ARG A 44 -11.31 -23.10 2.79
CA ARG A 44 -11.19 -21.67 3.13
C ARG A 44 -10.94 -21.46 4.62
N ILE A 45 -11.60 -22.22 5.49
CA ILE A 45 -11.39 -22.19 6.93
C ILE A 45 -9.94 -22.56 7.25
N TYR A 46 -9.41 -23.62 6.62
CA TYR A 46 -8.02 -24.04 6.79
C TYR A 46 -7.04 -22.96 6.36
N ASN A 47 -7.28 -22.27 5.24
CA ASN A 47 -6.42 -21.16 4.81
C ASN A 47 -6.45 -19.96 5.79
N LEU A 48 -7.57 -19.73 6.46
CA LEU A 48 -7.73 -18.67 7.46
C LEU A 48 -7.39 -19.12 8.89
N ARG A 49 -6.89 -20.35 9.08
CA ARG A 49 -6.74 -20.95 10.42
C ARG A 49 -5.86 -20.14 11.37
N HIS A 50 -4.82 -19.47 10.87
CA HIS A 50 -3.92 -18.67 11.70
C HIS A 50 -4.63 -17.40 12.21
N PHE A 51 -5.33 -16.71 11.31
CA PHE A 51 -6.18 -15.58 11.66
C PHE A 51 -7.31 -15.96 12.64
N LEU A 52 -7.91 -17.13 12.44
CA LEU A 52 -8.93 -17.67 13.34
C LEU A 52 -8.41 -17.92 14.75
N ILE A 53 -7.21 -18.51 14.87
CA ILE A 53 -6.55 -18.78 16.15
C ILE A 53 -6.27 -17.46 16.88
N ASP A 54 -5.65 -16.50 16.19
CA ASP A 54 -5.30 -15.21 16.79
C ASP A 54 -6.53 -14.40 17.18
N LEU A 55 -7.57 -14.36 16.33
CA LEU A 55 -8.83 -13.69 16.63
C LEU A 55 -9.49 -14.28 17.88
N TYR A 56 -9.45 -15.60 17.99
CA TYR A 56 -10.00 -16.29 19.15
C TYR A 56 -9.20 -16.01 20.42
N GLN A 57 -7.86 -16.00 20.34
CA GLN A 57 -6.98 -15.67 21.46
C GLN A 57 -7.16 -14.21 21.91
N GLU A 58 -7.27 -13.26 21.00
CA GLU A 58 -7.52 -11.85 21.34
C GLU A 58 -8.89 -11.67 22.00
N LEU A 59 -9.94 -12.33 21.50
CA LEU A 59 -11.26 -12.30 22.12
C LEU A 59 -11.26 -12.93 23.53
N GLN A 60 -10.48 -13.99 23.74
CA GLN A 60 -10.26 -14.57 25.06
C GLN A 60 -9.61 -13.59 26.03
N GLU A 61 -8.55 -12.92 25.60
CA GLU A 61 -7.83 -11.95 26.43
C GLU A 61 -8.69 -10.70 26.71
N MET A 62 -9.46 -10.23 25.73
CA MET A 62 -10.42 -9.14 25.94
C MET A 62 -11.50 -9.54 26.94
N HIS A 63 -12.06 -10.74 26.81
CA HIS A 63 -13.07 -11.24 27.73
C HIS A 63 -12.55 -11.29 29.18
N LYS A 64 -11.32 -11.78 29.39
CA LYS A 64 -10.68 -11.80 30.72
C LYS A 64 -10.48 -10.42 31.32
N ARG A 65 -10.16 -9.43 30.49
CA ARG A 65 -9.93 -8.03 30.90
C ARG A 65 -11.23 -7.28 31.18
N GLN A 66 -12.35 -7.73 30.63
CA GLN A 66 -13.66 -7.09 30.71
C GLN A 66 -14.51 -7.56 31.88
N LYS A 67 -13.89 -8.06 32.96
CA LYS A 67 -14.63 -8.36 34.19
C LYS A 67 -15.37 -7.08 34.61
N PRO A 68 -16.70 -7.14 34.82
CA PRO A 68 -17.43 -5.99 35.29
C PRO A 68 -16.94 -5.63 36.70
N ASP A 69 -16.67 -4.35 36.95
CA ASP A 69 -16.35 -3.82 38.28
C ASP A 69 -17.58 -3.86 39.22
N ASP A 70 -18.77 -4.17 38.70
CA ASP A 70 -20.04 -4.27 39.44
C ASP A 70 -20.68 -5.66 39.21
N GLU A 71 -20.90 -6.41 40.30
CA GLU A 71 -21.60 -7.70 40.33
C GLU A 71 -23.09 -7.61 39.94
N ASP A 72 -23.66 -6.41 39.82
CA ASP A 72 -25.12 -6.21 39.79
C ASP A 72 -25.78 -6.12 38.40
N SER A 73 -25.02 -6.25 37.29
CA SER A 73 -25.61 -6.28 35.93
C SER A 73 -25.41 -7.62 35.22
N LEU A 74 -26.21 -8.60 35.64
CA LEU A 74 -26.20 -10.00 35.18
C LEU A 74 -26.63 -10.20 33.71
N VAL A 75 -27.30 -9.21 33.10
CA VAL A 75 -27.80 -9.32 31.72
C VAL A 75 -27.32 -8.15 30.86
N LEU A 76 -26.61 -8.49 29.79
CA LEU A 76 -26.04 -7.56 28.84
C LEU A 76 -26.88 -7.52 27.56
N ARG A 77 -27.66 -6.44 27.39
CA ARG A 77 -28.47 -6.23 26.17
C ARG A 77 -27.63 -5.76 24.99
N ARG A 78 -27.83 -6.39 23.84
CA ARG A 78 -27.14 -6.09 22.58
C ARG A 78 -28.09 -6.14 21.38
N TYR A 79 -27.76 -5.36 20.35
CA TYR A 79 -28.55 -5.21 19.14
C TYR A 79 -27.74 -5.59 17.90
N ARG A 80 -28.41 -6.16 16.89
CA ARG A 80 -27.82 -6.44 15.58
C ARG A 80 -28.87 -6.24 14.49
N GLY A 81 -28.60 -5.33 13.56
CA GLY A 81 -29.40 -5.19 12.34
C GLY A 81 -28.83 -6.04 11.22
N GLN A 82 -29.68 -6.75 10.51
CA GLN A 82 -29.29 -7.56 9.35
C GLN A 82 -30.44 -7.64 8.35
N LYS A 83 -30.10 -7.71 7.06
CA LYS A 83 -31.03 -8.14 6.02
C LYS A 83 -30.94 -9.66 5.86
N MET A 84 -32.10 -10.31 5.74
CA MET A 84 -32.18 -11.77 5.54
C MET A 84 -33.27 -12.12 4.53
N TYR A 85 -33.20 -13.31 3.94
CA TYR A 85 -34.24 -13.78 3.02
C TYR A 85 -35.49 -14.18 3.81
N ARG A 86 -36.68 -14.00 3.21
CA ARG A 86 -37.95 -14.41 3.84
C ARG A 86 -37.95 -15.88 4.26
N ASN A 87 -37.36 -16.76 3.47
CA ASN A 87 -37.29 -18.19 3.78
C ASN A 87 -36.44 -18.47 5.03
N GLU A 88 -35.34 -17.75 5.21
CA GLU A 88 -34.52 -17.84 6.43
C GLU A 88 -35.28 -17.30 7.65
N LEU A 89 -36.04 -16.20 7.48
CA LEU A 89 -36.85 -15.64 8.56
C LEU A 89 -37.98 -16.60 8.96
N ASN A 90 -38.66 -17.19 7.99
CA ASN A 90 -39.69 -18.20 8.24
C ASN A 90 -39.12 -19.41 8.98
N GLY A 91 -37.87 -19.80 8.69
CA GLY A 91 -37.16 -20.82 9.46
C GLY A 91 -36.98 -20.44 10.94
N LEU A 92 -36.70 -19.17 11.25
CA LEU A 92 -36.63 -18.68 12.63
C LEU A 92 -38.01 -18.63 13.30
N ILE A 93 -39.04 -18.17 12.59
CA ILE A 93 -40.42 -18.11 13.09
C ILE A 93 -40.94 -19.52 13.40
N ASN A 94 -40.63 -20.50 12.56
CA ASN A 94 -41.01 -21.90 12.79
C ASN A 94 -40.20 -22.57 13.91
N ASN A 95 -39.15 -21.92 14.41
CA ASN A 95 -38.27 -22.41 15.49
C ASN A 95 -38.40 -21.55 16.75
N ILE A 96 -39.53 -20.88 16.96
CA ILE A 96 -39.83 -20.17 18.22
C ILE A 96 -39.75 -21.16 19.38
N SER A 97 -39.08 -20.78 20.46
CA SER A 97 -38.73 -21.64 21.62
C SER A 97 -37.66 -22.72 21.35
N GLY A 98 -37.13 -22.79 20.12
CA GLY A 98 -36.00 -23.65 19.77
C GLY A 98 -34.65 -22.97 19.94
N LEU A 99 -33.57 -23.74 19.82
CA LEU A 99 -32.20 -23.23 19.82
C LEU A 99 -31.76 -22.87 18.39
N VAL A 100 -31.04 -21.76 18.26
CA VAL A 100 -30.43 -21.32 17.00
C VAL A 100 -28.92 -21.39 17.15
N PHE A 101 -28.26 -22.16 16.28
CA PHE A 101 -26.81 -22.26 16.27
C PHE A 101 -26.22 -21.44 15.13
N ASN A 102 -25.21 -20.63 15.45
CA ASN A 102 -24.44 -19.88 14.47
C ASN A 102 -22.95 -20.27 14.52
N ASN A 103 -22.42 -20.61 13.35
CA ASN A 103 -21.03 -20.98 13.14
C ASN A 103 -20.10 -19.78 12.89
N SER A 104 -20.66 -18.59 12.68
CA SER A 104 -19.93 -17.35 12.38
C SER A 104 -19.74 -16.46 13.60
N PHE A 105 -18.80 -15.52 13.51
CA PHE A 105 -18.61 -14.52 14.56
C PHE A 105 -19.77 -13.52 14.57
N PHE A 106 -20.24 -13.22 15.78
CA PHE A 106 -21.48 -12.47 15.98
C PHE A 106 -21.19 -11.04 16.43
N SER A 107 -21.11 -10.12 15.46
CA SER A 107 -20.96 -8.68 15.74
C SER A 107 -22.28 -8.08 16.21
N THR A 108 -22.26 -7.39 17.34
CA THR A 108 -23.41 -6.70 17.96
C THR A 108 -23.00 -5.33 18.48
N THR A 109 -23.98 -4.48 18.80
CA THR A 109 -23.75 -3.14 19.37
C THR A 109 -24.65 -2.92 20.58
N SER A 110 -24.22 -2.11 21.54
CA SER A 110 -25.08 -1.64 22.62
C SER A 110 -26.06 -0.54 22.17
N ASN A 111 -25.84 0.06 20.99
CA ASN A 111 -26.66 1.15 20.49
C ASN A 111 -27.63 0.68 19.40
N GLN A 112 -28.92 0.61 19.72
CA GLN A 112 -29.99 0.21 18.81
C GLN A 112 -30.02 1.03 17.51
N LYS A 113 -29.75 2.35 17.57
CA LYS A 113 -29.72 3.22 16.38
C LYS A 113 -28.60 2.83 15.43
N VAL A 114 -27.46 2.37 15.95
CA VAL A 114 -26.36 1.85 15.14
C VAL A 114 -26.78 0.56 14.45
N ALA A 115 -27.44 -0.36 15.16
CA ALA A 115 -27.96 -1.59 14.58
C ALA A 115 -28.95 -1.33 13.44
N LEU A 116 -29.87 -0.37 13.60
CA LEU A 116 -30.85 0.01 12.56
C LEU A 116 -30.21 0.57 11.27
N ARG A 117 -28.99 1.13 11.33
CA ARG A 117 -28.29 1.54 10.09
C ARG A 117 -27.96 0.34 9.20
N TYR A 118 -27.69 -0.82 9.80
CA TYR A 118 -27.40 -2.07 9.07
C TYR A 118 -28.66 -2.71 8.45
N THR A 119 -29.86 -2.23 8.79
CA THR A 119 -31.10 -2.64 8.13
C THR A 119 -31.47 -1.76 6.92
N ALA A 120 -30.89 -0.55 6.80
CA ALA A 120 -31.31 0.49 5.85
C ALA A 120 -30.59 0.49 4.47
N ALA A 121 -29.51 -0.27 4.28
CA ALA A 121 -28.71 -0.24 3.03
C ALA A 121 -29.45 -0.87 1.83
N GLN A 122 -29.58 -0.17 0.69
CA GLN A 122 -30.42 -0.56 -0.47
C GLN A 122 -30.09 -1.95 -1.07
N PHE A 123 -31.13 -2.76 -1.25
CA PHE A 123 -31.17 -3.92 -2.16
C PHE A 123 -32.53 -3.89 -2.87
N ASN A 124 -32.52 -3.93 -4.20
CA ASN A 124 -33.71 -3.92 -5.05
C ASN A 124 -34.22 -5.34 -5.35
N THR A 125 -34.50 -6.16 -4.32
CA THR A 125 -35.08 -7.50 -4.54
C THR A 125 -36.27 -7.77 -3.63
N ALA A 126 -37.36 -8.28 -4.22
CA ALA A 126 -38.66 -8.47 -3.57
C ALA A 126 -38.67 -9.53 -2.45
N GLU A 127 -37.58 -10.28 -2.25
CA GLU A 127 -37.50 -11.46 -1.36
C GLU A 127 -36.68 -11.25 -0.07
N SER A 128 -36.09 -10.08 0.13
CA SER A 128 -35.32 -9.75 1.33
C SER A 128 -36.10 -8.91 2.33
N VAL A 129 -35.87 -9.13 3.62
CA VAL A 129 -36.50 -8.39 4.72
C VAL A 129 -35.43 -7.86 5.70
N ALA A 130 -35.68 -6.68 6.24
CA ALA A 130 -34.89 -6.07 7.28
C ALA A 130 -35.28 -6.63 8.65
N VAL A 131 -34.31 -7.13 9.41
CA VAL A 131 -34.54 -7.73 10.73
C VAL A 131 -33.58 -7.10 11.75
N LEU A 132 -34.13 -6.73 12.89
CA LEU A 132 -33.40 -6.28 14.06
C LEU A 132 -33.45 -7.39 15.11
N PHE A 133 -32.29 -7.92 15.48
CA PHE A 133 -32.14 -8.82 16.60
C PHE A 133 -31.87 -8.01 17.87
N GLU A 134 -32.66 -8.28 18.91
CA GLU A 134 -32.41 -7.90 20.29
C GLU A 134 -31.96 -9.15 21.05
N ILE A 135 -30.82 -9.06 21.72
CA ILE A 135 -30.12 -10.22 22.28
C ILE A 135 -29.74 -9.88 23.71
N ASP A 136 -30.32 -10.64 24.62
CA ASP A 136 -29.98 -10.60 26.03
C ASP A 136 -28.93 -11.67 26.31
N ILE A 137 -27.75 -11.21 26.72
CA ILE A 137 -26.62 -12.09 27.05
C ILE A 137 -26.54 -12.18 28.57
N ASP A 138 -26.83 -13.36 29.11
CA ASP A 138 -26.59 -13.65 30.52
C ASP A 138 -25.09 -13.84 30.76
N THR A 139 -24.48 -12.94 31.53
CA THR A 139 -23.04 -12.94 31.81
C THR A 139 -22.66 -13.81 33.01
N SER A 140 -23.66 -14.34 33.73
CA SER A 140 -23.47 -15.22 34.90
C SER A 140 -23.11 -16.66 34.52
N HIS A 141 -23.42 -17.06 33.29
CA HIS A 141 -23.09 -18.38 32.74
C HIS A 141 -21.81 -18.35 31.89
N VAL A 142 -21.19 -19.52 31.69
CA VAL A 142 -20.02 -19.67 30.79
C VAL A 142 -20.45 -19.38 29.36
N THR A 143 -20.33 -18.12 28.97
CA THR A 143 -20.58 -17.67 27.61
C THR A 143 -19.35 -17.91 26.74
N ARG A 144 -19.53 -17.99 25.42
CA ARG A 144 -18.39 -17.94 24.50
C ARG A 144 -17.67 -16.59 24.70
N HIS A 145 -16.34 -16.64 24.73
CA HIS A 145 -15.51 -15.44 24.88
C HIS A 145 -15.92 -14.33 23.92
N TYR A 146 -16.09 -13.12 24.45
CA TYR A 146 -16.47 -11.93 23.70
C TYR A 146 -15.59 -10.74 24.09
N GLY A 147 -15.47 -9.75 23.19
CA GLY A 147 -14.76 -8.51 23.46
C GLY A 147 -15.59 -7.27 23.12
N CYS A 148 -15.89 -6.44 24.10
CA CYS A 148 -16.36 -5.07 23.92
C CYS A 148 -15.23 -4.20 23.35
N ILE A 149 -15.45 -3.64 22.17
CA ILE A 149 -14.46 -2.78 21.51
C ILE A 149 -14.93 -1.34 21.71
N HIS A 150 -14.53 -0.70 22.82
CA HIS A 150 -14.85 0.70 23.07
C HIS A 150 -14.28 1.60 21.95
N PRO A 151 -14.98 2.66 21.55
CA PRO A 151 -14.37 3.67 20.70
C PRO A 151 -13.27 4.38 21.52
N LEU A 152 -12.05 4.38 20.98
CA LEU A 152 -11.01 5.35 21.39
C LEU A 152 -11.58 6.78 21.35
N PRO A 153 -11.06 7.73 22.16
CA PRO A 153 -11.58 9.08 22.28
C PRO A 153 -11.78 9.71 20.90
N LEU A 154 -13.06 9.98 20.59
CA LEU A 154 -13.60 10.27 19.27
C LEU A 154 -13.37 11.71 18.78
N SER A 155 -12.67 12.58 19.51
CA SER A 155 -12.59 14.00 19.15
C SER A 155 -11.64 14.33 18.00
N LEU A 156 -10.68 13.47 17.67
CA LEU A 156 -9.80 13.64 16.51
C LEU A 156 -10.17 12.75 15.31
N LEU A 157 -11.12 11.82 15.49
CA LEU A 157 -11.54 10.83 14.47
C LEU A 157 -12.92 11.11 13.87
N GLN A 158 -13.70 12.04 14.43
CA GLN A 158 -15.02 12.36 13.88
C GLN A 158 -14.99 13.06 12.51
N ASN A 159 -13.82 13.49 12.04
CA ASN A 159 -13.65 14.15 10.74
C ASN A 159 -12.70 13.46 9.76
N ASP A 160 -12.13 12.28 10.06
CA ASP A 160 -11.27 11.59 9.08
C ASP A 160 -11.88 10.27 8.60
N HIS A 161 -12.38 10.31 7.37
CA HIS A 161 -12.87 9.17 6.59
C HIS A 161 -11.70 8.28 6.14
N SER A 162 -10.91 7.74 7.08
CA SER A 162 -9.75 6.89 6.81
C SER A 162 -10.15 5.44 6.44
N LYS A 163 -11.08 5.29 5.50
CA LYS A 163 -11.23 4.12 4.64
C LYS A 163 -11.04 4.65 3.22
N LEU A 164 -9.98 4.20 2.54
CA LEU A 164 -9.85 4.39 1.09
C LEU A 164 -11.21 4.07 0.45
N THR A 165 -11.78 5.04 -0.26
CA THR A 165 -13.04 4.86 -1.00
C THR A 165 -12.85 3.85 -2.12
N THR A 166 -13.92 3.33 -2.70
CA THR A 166 -13.84 2.41 -3.85
C THR A 166 -13.03 3.03 -5.00
N ASN A 167 -13.22 4.32 -5.28
CA ASN A 167 -12.49 5.02 -6.33
C ASN A 167 -11.01 5.14 -6.02
N GLU A 168 -10.66 5.43 -4.76
CA GLU A 168 -9.28 5.49 -4.31
C GLU A 168 -8.62 4.10 -4.34
N TRP A 169 -9.34 3.02 -4.00
CA TRP A 169 -8.84 1.66 -4.17
C TRP A 169 -8.61 1.29 -5.64
N THR A 170 -9.51 1.69 -6.53
CA THR A 170 -9.35 1.48 -7.96
C THR A 170 -8.14 2.26 -8.48
N LEU A 171 -8.01 3.53 -8.11
CA LEU A 171 -6.84 4.34 -8.44
C LEU A 171 -5.56 3.68 -7.91
N LEU A 172 -5.61 3.18 -6.66
CA LEU A 172 -4.47 2.52 -6.03
C LEU A 172 -4.05 1.27 -6.80
N SER A 173 -5.02 0.44 -7.14
CA SER A 173 -4.81 -0.78 -7.91
C SER A 173 -4.29 -0.49 -9.31
N ASN A 174 -4.79 0.56 -9.96
CA ASN A 174 -4.40 0.92 -11.32
C ASN A 174 -2.93 1.33 -11.39
N PHE A 175 -2.45 2.18 -10.48
CA PHE A 175 -1.04 2.57 -10.50
C PHE A 175 -0.12 1.38 -10.15
N LEU A 176 -0.52 0.52 -9.20
CA LEU A 176 0.28 -0.67 -8.85
C LEU A 176 0.38 -1.62 -10.04
N HIS A 177 -0.74 -1.83 -10.74
CA HIS A 177 -0.75 -2.62 -11.95
C HIS A 177 0.07 -1.99 -13.07
N LEU A 178 0.02 -0.66 -13.23
CA LEU A 178 0.83 0.03 -14.23
C LEU A 178 2.33 -0.19 -13.98
N PHE A 179 2.74 -0.15 -12.70
CA PHE A 179 4.10 -0.43 -12.28
C PHE A 179 4.51 -1.90 -12.55
N GLU A 180 3.59 -2.84 -12.34
CA GLU A 180 3.82 -4.27 -12.58
C GLU A 180 3.82 -4.62 -14.08
N GLU A 181 2.96 -4.01 -14.87
CA GLU A 181 2.81 -4.26 -16.31
C GLU A 181 4.10 -3.92 -17.07
N GLN A 182 4.83 -2.89 -16.63
CA GLN A 182 6.14 -2.53 -17.18
C GLN A 182 7.21 -3.61 -16.97
N ASN A 183 6.96 -4.56 -16.06
CA ASN A 183 7.85 -5.66 -15.68
C ASN A 183 9.33 -5.24 -15.48
N PRO A 184 9.62 -4.10 -14.83
CA PRO A 184 10.98 -3.57 -14.72
C PRO A 184 11.93 -4.57 -14.04
N ALA A 185 11.45 -5.28 -13.02
CA ALA A 185 12.22 -6.32 -12.33
C ALA A 185 12.71 -7.42 -13.28
N ILE A 186 11.87 -7.88 -14.21
CA ILE A 186 12.25 -8.92 -15.19
C ILE A 186 13.29 -8.38 -16.16
N ARG A 187 13.12 -7.16 -16.66
CA ARG A 187 14.08 -6.56 -17.61
C ARG A 187 15.44 -6.35 -16.96
N ILE A 188 15.46 -5.80 -15.75
CA ILE A 188 16.70 -5.62 -14.97
C ILE A 188 17.36 -6.98 -14.72
N GLN A 189 16.59 -7.98 -14.29
CA GLN A 189 17.12 -9.33 -14.07
C GLN A 189 17.68 -9.94 -15.36
N HIS A 190 17.03 -9.74 -16.50
CA HIS A 190 17.52 -10.18 -17.80
C HIS A 190 18.85 -9.53 -18.15
N SER A 191 18.96 -8.20 -18.05
CA SER A 191 20.22 -7.47 -18.30
C SER A 191 21.33 -7.87 -17.34
N LEU A 192 21.02 -8.17 -16.07
CA LEU A 192 21.99 -8.72 -15.12
C LEU A 192 22.44 -10.13 -15.52
N ASN A 193 21.52 -11.00 -15.94
CA ASN A 193 21.86 -12.35 -16.40
C ASN A 193 22.74 -12.32 -17.65
N GLU A 194 22.46 -11.43 -18.59
CA GLU A 194 23.33 -11.18 -19.75
C GLU A 194 24.73 -10.75 -19.30
N LEU A 195 24.84 -9.77 -18.40
CA LEU A 195 26.12 -9.34 -17.84
C LEU A 195 26.89 -10.49 -17.17
N TYR A 196 26.20 -11.33 -16.39
CA TYR A 196 26.83 -12.46 -15.69
C TYR A 196 27.30 -13.56 -16.64
N SER A 197 26.63 -13.73 -17.78
CA SER A 197 26.98 -14.70 -18.82
C SER A 197 28.28 -14.34 -19.56
N LEU A 198 28.69 -13.07 -19.53
CA LEU A 198 29.88 -12.61 -20.22
C LEU A 198 31.18 -13.13 -19.57
N PRO A 199 32.27 -13.29 -20.32
CA PRO A 199 33.61 -13.52 -19.78
C PRO A 199 34.06 -12.41 -18.81
N PRO A 200 34.83 -12.71 -17.74
CA PRO A 200 35.23 -11.73 -16.73
C PRO A 200 35.85 -10.43 -17.28
N LYS A 201 36.66 -10.53 -18.35
CA LYS A 201 37.29 -9.38 -19.01
C LYS A 201 36.30 -8.44 -19.71
N LEU A 202 35.14 -8.95 -20.11
CA LEU A 202 34.07 -8.16 -20.74
C LEU A 202 33.12 -7.57 -19.71
N ARG A 203 32.96 -8.22 -18.55
CA ARG A 203 32.11 -7.71 -17.46
C ARG A 203 32.54 -6.35 -16.95
N SER A 204 33.83 -6.05 -16.93
CA SER A 204 34.36 -4.77 -16.46
C SER A 204 34.30 -3.64 -17.50
N LYS A 205 33.81 -3.91 -18.72
CA LYS A 205 33.64 -2.85 -19.72
C LYS A 205 32.47 -1.96 -19.34
N SER A 206 32.70 -0.64 -19.27
CA SER A 206 31.66 0.34 -18.92
C SER A 206 30.40 0.21 -19.79
N SER A 207 30.53 -0.13 -21.07
CA SER A 207 29.39 -0.34 -21.98
C SER A 207 28.46 -1.47 -21.53
N GLU A 208 29.00 -2.54 -20.94
CA GLU A 208 28.22 -3.68 -20.45
C GLU A 208 27.62 -3.39 -19.08
N LEU A 209 28.37 -2.72 -18.20
CA LEU A 209 27.90 -2.31 -16.88
C LEU A 209 26.75 -1.29 -16.95
N LEU A 210 26.75 -0.45 -17.99
CA LEU A 210 25.71 0.56 -18.18
C LEU A 210 24.37 -0.01 -18.63
N LYS A 211 24.31 -1.23 -19.17
CA LYS A 211 23.04 -1.85 -19.60
C LYS A 211 22.05 -2.07 -18.44
N PRO A 212 22.39 -2.83 -17.38
CA PRO A 212 21.47 -3.02 -16.25
C PRO A 212 21.23 -1.70 -15.49
N LEU A 213 22.22 -0.80 -15.43
CA LEU A 213 22.02 0.53 -14.86
C LEU A 213 20.97 1.31 -15.65
N ARG A 214 21.07 1.34 -16.98
CA ARG A 214 20.08 2.02 -17.83
C ARG A 214 18.66 1.54 -17.51
N GLU A 215 18.43 0.23 -17.42
CA GLU A 215 17.11 -0.32 -17.09
C GLU A 215 16.58 0.12 -15.71
N LEU A 216 17.46 0.28 -14.72
CA LEU A 216 17.09 0.76 -13.38
C LEU A 216 16.51 2.19 -13.40
N TYR A 217 17.02 3.06 -14.28
CA TYR A 217 16.60 4.46 -14.38
C TYR A 217 15.49 4.68 -15.42
N THR A 218 15.57 4.02 -16.58
CA THR A 218 14.69 4.31 -17.72
C THR A 218 13.26 3.83 -17.52
N CYS A 219 12.99 2.93 -16.57
CA CYS A 219 11.63 2.43 -16.36
C CYS A 219 10.64 3.47 -15.80
N VAL A 220 11.12 4.58 -15.23
CA VAL A 220 10.27 5.63 -14.67
C VAL A 220 9.60 6.48 -15.76
N GLY A 221 10.26 6.76 -16.88
CA GLY A 221 9.70 7.55 -17.98
C GLY A 221 8.41 6.94 -18.55
N PRO A 222 8.47 5.71 -19.09
CA PRO A 222 7.29 5.01 -19.61
C PRO A 222 6.20 4.76 -18.55
N LEU A 223 6.58 4.68 -17.27
CA LEU A 223 5.63 4.57 -16.18
C LEU A 223 4.80 5.86 -16.02
N ILE A 224 5.45 7.02 -16.05
CA ILE A 224 4.79 8.32 -15.95
C ILE A 224 3.96 8.59 -17.20
N GLU A 225 4.53 8.35 -18.39
CA GLU A 225 3.85 8.62 -19.67
C GLU A 225 2.55 7.84 -19.82
N ARG A 226 2.46 6.63 -19.26
CA ARG A 226 1.22 5.83 -19.30
C ARG A 226 0.22 6.19 -18.20
N SER A 227 0.58 7.09 -17.28
CA SER A 227 -0.35 7.60 -16.28
C SER A 227 -1.36 8.54 -16.94
N PRO A 228 -2.67 8.39 -16.71
CA PRO A 228 -3.69 9.32 -17.21
C PRO A 228 -3.42 10.77 -16.79
N ASP A 229 -2.91 10.97 -15.56
CA ASP A 229 -2.60 12.29 -15.00
C ASP A 229 -1.45 13.00 -15.74
N PHE A 230 -0.60 12.26 -16.46
CA PHE A 230 0.43 12.89 -17.28
C PHE A 230 -0.20 13.71 -18.42
N TYR A 231 -1.26 13.20 -19.04
CA TYR A 231 -1.91 13.86 -20.18
C TYR A 231 -2.86 14.98 -19.78
N THR A 232 -3.20 15.11 -18.50
CA THR A 232 -3.93 16.29 -18.00
C THR A 232 -3.02 17.52 -17.89
N LEU A 233 -1.70 17.34 -17.91
CA LEU A 233 -0.72 18.42 -17.85
C LEU A 233 -0.51 19.08 -19.22
N HIS A 234 -0.28 20.40 -19.20
CA HIS A 234 0.15 21.14 -20.37
C HIS A 234 1.46 20.56 -20.95
N VAL A 235 1.65 20.63 -22.28
CA VAL A 235 2.82 20.08 -22.98
C VAL A 235 4.14 20.52 -22.33
N HIS A 236 4.23 21.79 -21.95
CA HIS A 236 5.43 22.32 -21.32
C HIS A 236 5.66 21.76 -19.91
N ALA A 237 4.61 21.58 -19.10
CA ALA A 237 4.72 20.94 -17.78
C ALA A 237 5.18 19.48 -17.90
N ARG A 238 4.71 18.76 -18.92
CA ARG A 238 5.18 17.41 -19.23
C ARG A 238 6.67 17.38 -19.56
N GLN A 239 7.15 18.29 -20.40
CA GLN A 239 8.56 18.39 -20.75
C GLN A 239 9.43 18.70 -19.53
N ILE A 240 9.02 19.65 -18.69
CA ILE A 240 9.73 20.00 -17.45
C ILE A 240 9.77 18.79 -16.52
N LEU A 241 8.65 18.11 -16.30
CA LEU A 241 8.56 16.91 -15.45
C LEU A 241 9.55 15.83 -15.92
N ILE A 242 9.53 15.53 -17.21
CA ILE A 242 10.43 14.54 -17.81
C ILE A 242 11.89 14.95 -17.68
N LYS A 243 12.23 16.20 -18.03
CA LYS A 243 13.60 16.71 -18.01
C LYS A 243 14.18 16.77 -16.59
N GLN A 244 13.38 17.18 -15.61
CA GLN A 244 13.88 17.60 -14.30
C GLN A 244 13.64 16.55 -13.20
N ASN A 245 12.50 15.84 -13.21
CA ASN A 245 12.14 14.94 -12.12
C ASN A 245 12.57 13.48 -12.36
N LEU A 246 12.76 13.07 -13.62
CA LEU A 246 13.13 11.69 -13.93
C LEU A 246 14.45 11.26 -13.32
N TYR A 247 15.41 12.17 -13.18
CA TYR A 247 16.72 11.83 -12.62
C TYR A 247 16.59 11.33 -11.18
N ILE A 248 16.10 12.16 -10.26
CA ILE A 248 16.01 11.79 -8.85
C ILE A 248 14.98 10.68 -8.61
N THR A 249 13.89 10.69 -9.38
CA THR A 249 12.88 9.64 -9.30
C THR A 249 13.43 8.30 -9.78
N GLY A 250 14.18 8.31 -10.90
CA GLY A 250 14.88 7.16 -11.45
C GLY A 250 15.94 6.61 -10.50
N VAL A 251 16.67 7.48 -9.80
CA VAL A 251 17.60 7.11 -8.73
C VAL A 251 16.89 6.34 -7.61
N ILE A 252 15.83 6.92 -7.04
CA ILE A 252 15.13 6.31 -5.90
C ILE A 252 14.50 4.98 -6.30
N ASN A 253 13.93 4.93 -7.50
CA ASN A 253 13.39 3.73 -8.11
C ASN A 253 14.46 2.67 -8.41
N GLY A 254 15.63 3.07 -8.92
CA GLY A 254 16.76 2.18 -9.16
C GLY A 254 17.27 1.55 -7.86
N LEU A 255 17.43 2.35 -6.80
CA LEU A 255 17.81 1.85 -5.48
C LEU A 255 16.75 0.89 -4.91
N PHE A 256 15.46 1.16 -5.15
CA PHE A 256 14.37 0.22 -4.81
C PHE A 256 14.56 -1.13 -5.51
N PHE A 257 14.82 -1.16 -6.81
CA PHE A 257 15.06 -2.43 -7.53
C PHE A 257 16.36 -3.12 -7.13
N CYS A 258 17.41 -2.36 -6.80
CA CYS A 258 18.63 -2.94 -6.25
C CYS A 258 18.36 -3.72 -4.95
N ARG A 259 17.41 -3.26 -4.14
CA ARG A 259 16.91 -3.98 -2.96
C ARG A 259 16.11 -5.22 -3.36
N GLU A 260 15.07 -5.04 -4.17
CA GLU A 260 14.14 -6.13 -4.52
C GLU A 260 14.84 -7.30 -5.21
N LEU A 261 15.84 -7.01 -6.04
CA LEU A 261 16.62 -8.00 -6.79
C LEU A 261 17.90 -8.42 -6.08
N ASN A 262 18.13 -7.95 -4.85
CA ASN A 262 19.33 -8.23 -4.05
C ASN A 262 20.65 -7.97 -4.82
N ILE A 263 20.68 -6.93 -5.65
CA ILE A 263 21.84 -6.62 -6.53
C ILE A 263 23.11 -6.45 -5.69
N PHE A 264 23.01 -5.83 -4.52
CA PHE A 264 24.17 -5.60 -3.64
C PHE A 264 24.73 -6.85 -2.96
N HIS A 265 23.99 -7.96 -2.93
CA HIS A 265 24.50 -9.24 -2.44
C HIS A 265 25.27 -10.01 -3.53
N ASN A 266 25.16 -9.59 -4.79
CA ASN A 266 25.92 -10.17 -5.89
C ASN A 266 27.28 -9.47 -6.02
N MET A 267 28.36 -10.20 -5.75
CA MET A 267 29.72 -9.65 -5.80
C MET A 267 30.11 -9.08 -7.19
N ILE A 268 29.59 -9.64 -8.28
CA ILE A 268 29.88 -9.15 -9.63
C ILE A 268 29.23 -7.77 -9.82
N ALA A 269 27.95 -7.64 -9.46
CA ALA A 269 27.24 -6.37 -9.57
C ALA A 269 27.81 -5.32 -8.59
N LEU A 270 28.15 -5.71 -7.36
CA LEU A 270 28.79 -4.80 -6.41
C LEU A 270 30.13 -4.29 -6.91
N ASN A 271 31.00 -5.17 -7.43
CA ASN A 271 32.29 -4.78 -7.99
C ASN A 271 32.13 -3.86 -9.21
N ALA A 272 31.15 -4.16 -10.07
CA ALA A 272 30.80 -3.31 -11.19
C ALA A 272 30.35 -1.91 -10.76
N SER A 273 29.44 -1.82 -9.79
CA SER A 273 28.97 -0.53 -9.28
C SER A 273 30.09 0.24 -8.57
N ASN A 274 30.98 -0.45 -7.84
CA ASN A 274 32.15 0.17 -7.22
C ASN A 274 33.11 0.76 -8.25
N GLN A 275 33.28 0.11 -9.42
CA GLN A 275 34.09 0.63 -10.51
C GLN A 275 33.48 1.89 -11.13
N LEU A 276 32.15 1.97 -11.23
CA LEU A 276 31.46 3.10 -11.87
C LEU A 276 31.27 4.30 -10.96
N PHE A 277 30.90 4.06 -9.70
CA PHE A 277 30.49 5.13 -8.78
C PHE A 277 31.44 5.31 -7.60
N GLY A 278 32.41 4.41 -7.40
CA GLY A 278 33.32 4.41 -6.26
C GLY A 278 32.76 3.67 -5.05
N SER A 279 33.64 2.99 -4.31
CA SER A 279 33.28 2.15 -3.16
C SER A 279 32.56 2.91 -2.06
N GLN A 280 33.00 4.14 -1.75
CA GLN A 280 32.41 4.95 -0.68
C GLN A 280 30.95 5.29 -0.95
N PHE A 281 30.64 5.68 -2.19
CA PHE A 281 29.28 5.99 -2.62
C PHE A 281 28.38 4.74 -2.56
N MET A 282 28.89 3.59 -3.00
CA MET A 282 28.14 2.35 -2.97
C MET A 282 27.86 1.84 -1.55
N ILE A 283 28.79 2.02 -0.61
CA ILE A 283 28.57 1.73 0.81
C ILE A 283 27.42 2.60 1.35
N GLU A 284 27.40 3.88 1.00
CA GLU A 284 26.34 4.78 1.45
C GLU A 284 24.99 4.41 0.83
N CYS A 285 24.95 4.08 -0.46
CA CYS A 285 23.74 3.58 -1.14
C CYS A 285 23.20 2.31 -0.47
N HIS A 286 24.09 1.35 -0.15
CA HIS A 286 23.71 0.12 0.53
C HIS A 286 23.09 0.40 1.91
N ARG A 287 23.72 1.30 2.68
CA ARG A 287 23.19 1.74 3.99
C ARG A 287 21.82 2.42 3.85
N LYS A 288 21.63 3.24 2.83
CA LYS A 288 20.34 3.93 2.58
C LYS A 288 19.24 2.97 2.15
N ILE A 289 19.55 1.98 1.32
CA ILE A 289 18.59 0.94 0.92
C ILE A 289 18.09 0.13 2.10
N ALA A 290 18.97 -0.18 3.06
CA ALA A 290 18.57 -0.89 4.28
C ALA A 290 17.54 -0.10 5.13
N GLN A 291 17.43 1.22 4.91
CA GLN A 291 16.47 2.10 5.60
C GLN A 291 15.14 2.23 4.86
N TYR A 292 14.99 1.66 3.65
CA TYR A 292 13.74 1.72 2.90
C TYR A 292 12.62 0.96 3.61
N ASP A 293 11.39 1.44 3.49
CA ASP A 293 10.23 0.72 4.04
C ASP A 293 10.10 -0.66 3.37
N PRO A 294 9.99 -1.76 4.13
CA PRO A 294 9.92 -3.11 3.57
C PRO A 294 8.72 -3.31 2.63
N ASN A 295 7.67 -2.51 2.76
CA ASN A 295 6.53 -2.56 1.86
C ASN A 295 6.83 -1.84 0.54
N GLY A 296 7.17 -2.61 -0.49
CA GLY A 296 7.46 -2.10 -1.82
C GLY A 296 6.32 -1.27 -2.45
N ASN A 297 5.06 -1.49 -2.09
CA ASN A 297 3.96 -0.70 -2.63
C ASN A 297 4.00 0.76 -2.16
N LEU A 298 4.49 1.02 -0.95
CA LEU A 298 4.68 2.41 -0.47
C LEU A 298 5.74 3.12 -1.30
N ILE A 299 6.82 2.42 -1.64
CA ILE A 299 7.90 2.97 -2.47
C ILE A 299 7.40 3.22 -3.89
N LYS A 300 6.59 2.32 -4.46
CA LYS A 300 5.95 2.53 -5.77
C LYS A 300 5.07 3.79 -5.79
N ILE A 301 4.26 4.02 -4.75
CA ILE A 301 3.46 5.26 -4.64
C ILE A 301 4.39 6.47 -4.52
N LEU A 302 5.43 6.37 -3.70
CA LEU A 302 6.41 7.43 -3.51
C LEU A 302 7.11 7.80 -4.82
N VAL A 303 7.41 6.85 -5.69
CA VAL A 303 7.94 7.10 -7.05
C VAL A 303 7.00 8.03 -7.84
N PHE A 304 5.68 7.82 -7.79
CA PHE A 304 4.71 8.74 -8.41
C PHE A 304 4.70 10.12 -7.73
N ILE A 305 4.76 10.19 -6.41
CA ILE A 305 4.83 11.48 -5.69
C ILE A 305 6.05 12.30 -6.14
N LEU A 306 7.19 11.64 -6.33
CA LEU A 306 8.44 12.27 -6.74
C LEU A 306 8.43 12.64 -8.22
N ALA A 307 7.89 11.77 -9.06
CA ALA A 307 7.69 12.02 -10.48
C ALA A 307 6.92 13.32 -10.72
N TYR A 308 5.83 13.55 -9.99
CA TYR A 308 5.01 14.75 -10.09
C TYR A 308 5.41 15.86 -9.09
N SER A 309 6.59 15.78 -8.48
CA SER A 309 7.01 16.76 -7.47
C SER A 309 7.54 18.05 -8.09
N SER A 310 7.04 19.21 -7.65
CA SER A 310 7.67 20.49 -7.97
C SER A 310 9.02 20.69 -7.25
N ASN A 311 9.29 19.96 -6.17
CA ASN A 311 10.48 20.18 -5.32
C ASN A 311 11.67 19.27 -5.68
N CYS A 312 11.48 18.29 -6.57
CA CYS A 312 12.54 17.35 -6.95
C CYS A 312 13.61 17.98 -7.86
N SER A 313 13.22 18.96 -8.69
CA SER A 313 14.14 19.79 -9.50
C SER A 313 13.51 21.08 -10.08
N VAL A 314 12.19 21.32 -9.93
CA VAL A 314 11.49 22.46 -10.58
C VAL A 314 11.77 23.82 -9.92
N VAL A 315 12.51 23.84 -8.80
CA VAL A 315 12.90 25.07 -8.10
C VAL A 315 14.42 25.32 -8.10
N LYS A 316 15.15 24.81 -9.10
CA LYS A 316 16.40 25.49 -9.48
C LYS A 316 16.00 26.74 -10.23
N TYR A 317 16.01 27.88 -9.55
CA TYR A 317 15.91 29.19 -10.18
C TYR A 317 17.04 29.31 -11.20
N ASP A 318 16.68 29.24 -12.48
CA ASP A 318 17.57 29.60 -13.58
C ASP A 318 17.30 31.06 -13.92
N ASN A 319 18.30 31.92 -13.69
CA ASN A 319 18.21 33.35 -13.99
C ASN A 319 18.01 33.61 -15.50
N GLN A 320 18.13 32.59 -16.35
CA GLN A 320 17.97 32.66 -17.79
C GLN A 320 16.59 32.21 -18.29
N GLU A 321 15.77 31.54 -17.47
CA GLU A 321 14.43 31.08 -17.88
C GLU A 321 13.36 32.15 -17.62
N ASP A 322 12.59 32.47 -18.66
CA ASP A 322 11.54 33.49 -18.62
C ASP A 322 10.38 33.04 -17.73
N ILE A 323 10.13 33.77 -16.64
CA ILE A 323 9.11 33.49 -15.62
C ILE A 323 7.70 33.41 -16.25
N SER A 324 7.49 34.05 -17.40
CA SER A 324 6.22 34.03 -18.14
C SER A 324 5.87 32.68 -18.78
N ILE A 325 6.85 31.77 -18.91
CA ILE A 325 6.68 30.46 -19.55
C ILE A 325 6.32 29.37 -18.52
N MET A 326 6.41 29.66 -17.22
CA MET A 326 6.16 28.66 -16.19
C MET A 326 4.72 28.13 -16.29
N PRO A 327 4.51 26.83 -16.61
CA PRO A 327 3.17 26.29 -16.72
C PRO A 327 2.49 26.35 -15.34
N SER A 328 1.16 26.25 -15.29
CA SER A 328 0.38 26.21 -14.06
C SER A 328 0.91 25.13 -13.11
N SER A 329 1.83 25.50 -12.22
CA SER A 329 2.39 24.64 -11.17
C SER A 329 1.30 24.04 -10.29
N ILE A 330 0.12 24.67 -10.31
CA ILE A 330 -1.12 24.25 -9.68
C ILE A 330 -1.54 22.83 -10.10
N ASP A 331 -1.54 22.49 -11.40
CA ASP A 331 -2.00 21.17 -11.85
C ASP A 331 -1.03 20.07 -11.42
N LEU A 332 0.28 20.36 -11.50
CA LEU A 332 1.33 19.47 -11.02
C LEU A 332 1.20 19.23 -9.51
N VAL A 333 0.99 20.28 -8.73
CA VAL A 333 0.77 20.21 -7.28
C VAL A 333 -0.53 19.46 -6.95
N HIS A 334 -1.59 19.63 -7.74
CA HIS A 334 -2.84 18.88 -7.55
C HIS A 334 -2.63 17.37 -7.76
N ILE A 335 -1.93 16.98 -8.83
CA ILE A 335 -1.61 15.58 -9.09
C ILE A 335 -0.69 15.03 -7.99
N GLN A 336 0.33 15.79 -7.58
CA GLN A 336 1.20 15.38 -6.48
C GLN A 336 0.41 15.16 -5.18
N ASN A 337 -0.48 16.09 -4.83
CA ASN A 337 -1.32 16.01 -3.63
C ASN A 337 -2.27 14.81 -3.68
N LEU A 338 -2.76 14.43 -4.85
CA LEU A 338 -3.54 13.21 -5.03
C LEU A 338 -2.70 11.99 -4.59
N TYR A 339 -1.48 11.83 -5.09
CA TYR A 339 -0.62 10.70 -4.74
C TYR A 339 -0.15 10.74 -3.28
N VAL A 340 0.14 11.92 -2.72
CA VAL A 340 0.47 12.09 -1.29
C VAL A 340 -0.71 11.68 -0.41
N THR A 341 -1.91 12.13 -0.74
CA THR A 341 -3.14 11.77 -0.03
C THR A 341 -3.39 10.27 -0.10
N MET A 342 -3.17 9.66 -1.27
CA MET A 342 -3.27 8.22 -1.46
C MET A 342 -2.26 7.45 -0.61
N LEU A 343 -0.99 7.87 -0.58
CA LEU A 343 0.04 7.27 0.28
C LEU A 343 -0.34 7.38 1.75
N TRP A 344 -0.77 8.56 2.20
CA TRP A 344 -1.18 8.80 3.58
C TRP A 344 -2.35 7.92 3.99
N LYS A 345 -3.44 7.90 3.20
CA LYS A 345 -4.61 7.06 3.46
C LYS A 345 -4.25 5.58 3.45
N TYR A 346 -3.36 5.16 2.55
CA TYR A 346 -2.90 3.77 2.48
C TYR A 346 -2.03 3.39 3.69
N LEU A 347 -1.16 4.29 4.17
CA LEU A 347 -0.39 4.10 5.40
C LEU A 347 -1.30 3.98 6.63
N VAL A 348 -2.27 4.89 6.78
CA VAL A 348 -3.25 4.85 7.88
C VAL A 348 -4.09 3.57 7.80
N TYR A 349 -4.47 3.14 6.59
CA TYR A 349 -5.17 1.88 6.37
C TYR A 349 -4.35 0.65 6.79
N LEU A 350 -3.05 0.60 6.44
CA LEU A 350 -2.20 -0.55 6.72
C LEU A 350 -1.75 -0.66 8.17
N TYR A 351 -1.44 0.48 8.80
CA TYR A 351 -0.70 0.50 10.05
C TYR A 351 -1.37 1.28 11.18
N GLY A 352 -2.50 1.94 10.91
CA GLY A 352 -3.13 2.88 11.83
C GLY A 352 -2.35 4.20 11.94
N PHE A 353 -2.98 5.21 12.57
CA PHE A 353 -2.48 6.60 12.54
C PHE A 353 -1.06 6.76 13.09
N LYS A 354 -0.77 6.23 14.29
CA LYS A 354 0.53 6.44 14.96
C LYS A 354 1.70 5.89 14.13
N GLU A 355 1.57 4.65 13.66
CA GLU A 355 2.61 4.01 12.85
C GLU A 355 2.68 4.63 11.44
N ALA A 356 1.54 5.05 10.88
CA ALA A 356 1.49 5.79 9.62
C ALA A 356 2.29 7.10 9.68
N VAL A 357 2.17 7.87 10.77
CA VAL A 357 3.00 9.09 10.98
C VAL A 357 4.49 8.71 10.96
N LEU A 358 4.90 7.74 11.77
CA LEU A 358 6.31 7.33 11.87
C LEU A 358 6.87 6.89 10.52
N ARG A 359 6.14 6.06 9.79
CA ARG A 359 6.54 5.57 8.47
C ARG A 359 6.56 6.67 7.43
N PHE A 360 5.55 7.55 7.40
CA PHE A 360 5.53 8.68 6.49
C PHE A 360 6.73 9.60 6.72
N THR A 361 7.01 9.96 7.98
CA THR A 361 8.18 10.76 8.34
C THR A 361 9.48 10.07 7.93
N GLN A 362 9.59 8.75 8.13
CA GLN A 362 10.77 7.99 7.71
C GLN A 362 10.93 7.96 6.19
N LEU A 363 9.84 7.79 5.42
CA LEU A 363 9.87 7.84 3.95
C LEU A 363 10.36 9.21 3.45
N VAL A 364 9.80 10.30 4.00
CA VAL A 364 10.22 11.67 3.65
C VAL A 364 11.69 11.90 4.01
N LYS A 365 12.10 11.52 5.22
CA LYS A 365 13.49 11.64 5.66
C LYS A 365 14.44 10.87 4.74
N ASN A 366 14.08 9.64 4.36
CA ASN A 366 14.89 8.82 3.46
C ASN A 366 15.08 9.50 2.10
N VAL A 367 14.03 10.10 1.53
CA VAL A 367 14.12 10.85 0.27
C VAL A 367 15.03 12.06 0.43
N VAL A 368 14.85 12.87 1.47
CA VAL A 368 15.68 14.07 1.70
C VAL A 368 17.14 13.69 1.89
N ASP A 369 17.42 12.67 2.71
CA ASP A 369 18.78 12.17 2.92
C ASP A 369 19.42 11.66 1.62
N LEU A 370 18.63 11.03 0.73
CA LEU A 370 19.13 10.61 -0.59
C LEU A 370 19.44 11.81 -1.47
N ILE A 371 18.53 12.78 -1.57
CA ILE A 371 18.77 14.02 -2.33
C ILE A 371 20.06 14.71 -1.85
N ASP A 372 20.25 14.83 -0.54
CA ASP A 372 21.44 15.42 0.06
C ASP A 372 22.71 14.59 -0.19
N MET A 373 22.62 13.25 -0.17
CA MET A 373 23.72 12.37 -0.56
C MET A 373 24.13 12.60 -2.02
N PHE A 374 23.17 12.67 -2.95
CA PHE A 374 23.45 12.90 -4.38
C PHE A 374 24.00 14.31 -4.65
N ASN A 375 23.54 15.32 -3.91
CA ASN A 375 24.04 16.68 -4.05
C ASN A 375 25.47 16.87 -3.52
N ARG A 376 25.91 16.04 -2.55
CA ARG A 376 27.28 16.06 -2.02
C ARG A 376 28.29 15.31 -2.87
N MET A 377 27.84 14.60 -3.90
CA MET A 377 28.73 13.85 -4.77
C MET A 377 29.59 14.82 -5.58
N PRO A 378 30.93 14.81 -5.45
CA PRO A 378 31.79 15.64 -6.28
C PRO A 378 31.60 15.22 -7.75
N PRO A 379 31.54 16.17 -8.70
CA PRO A 379 31.58 15.82 -10.12
C PRO A 379 32.93 15.15 -10.37
N ASN A 380 32.95 13.82 -10.46
CA ASN A 380 34.19 13.09 -10.62
C ASN A 380 34.61 13.20 -12.08
N GLU A 381 35.80 13.73 -12.37
CA GLU A 381 36.33 13.93 -13.73
C GLU A 381 36.47 12.62 -14.53
N ASN A 382 36.45 11.45 -13.85
CA ASN A 382 36.51 10.11 -14.46
C ASN A 382 35.22 9.29 -14.32
N SER A 383 34.18 9.80 -13.64
CA SER A 383 32.85 9.18 -13.62
C SER A 383 31.99 9.81 -14.70
N ILE A 384 31.12 9.01 -15.32
CA ILE A 384 30.00 9.50 -16.15
C ILE A 384 29.39 10.70 -15.44
N ASN A 385 29.38 11.87 -16.06
CA ASN A 385 28.87 13.08 -15.43
C ASN A 385 27.39 12.84 -15.13
N HIS A 386 27.05 12.52 -13.89
CA HIS A 386 25.71 12.05 -13.51
C HIS A 386 24.62 13.07 -13.82
N THR A 387 24.97 14.34 -13.93
CA THR A 387 24.10 15.47 -14.26
C THR A 387 24.01 15.79 -15.75
N SER A 388 24.94 15.36 -16.61
CA SER A 388 24.85 15.53 -18.07
C SER A 388 24.54 14.22 -18.78
N ASP A 389 25.19 13.12 -18.42
CA ASP A 389 25.21 11.90 -19.22
C ASP A 389 24.03 10.96 -18.91
N ILE A 390 23.51 10.96 -17.67
CA ILE A 390 22.30 10.19 -17.31
C ILE A 390 21.06 10.84 -17.93
N PRO A 391 20.87 12.18 -17.86
CA PRO A 391 19.87 12.86 -18.67
C PRO A 391 20.06 12.59 -20.17
N ILE A 392 21.27 12.66 -20.74
CA ILE A 392 21.53 12.33 -22.16
C ILE A 392 21.18 10.86 -22.51
N LEU A 393 21.38 9.91 -21.58
CA LEU A 393 20.96 8.51 -21.71
C LEU A 393 19.43 8.36 -21.69
N LEU A 394 18.71 9.25 -21.01
CA LEU A 394 17.25 9.35 -21.01
C LEU A 394 16.74 10.14 -22.23
N ASP A 395 17.49 11.15 -22.71
CA ASP A 395 17.14 12.09 -23.79
C ASP A 395 17.19 11.44 -25.18
N LYS A 396 18.09 10.46 -25.39
CA LYS A 396 18.13 9.69 -26.65
C LYS A 396 16.82 8.96 -26.99
N ASN A 397 15.96 8.71 -26.00
CA ASN A 397 14.61 8.17 -26.23
C ASN A 397 13.59 9.28 -26.59
N LEU A 398 13.84 10.53 -26.19
CA LEU A 398 12.98 11.67 -26.50
C LEU A 398 13.22 12.21 -27.92
N SER A 399 14.45 12.10 -28.44
CA SER A 399 14.78 12.49 -29.82
C SER A 399 14.08 11.63 -30.87
N SER A 400 13.72 10.38 -30.54
CA SER A 400 12.91 9.50 -31.40
C SER A 400 11.41 9.78 -31.38
N MET A 401 10.95 10.78 -30.61
CA MET A 401 9.53 11.10 -30.41
C MET A 401 9.11 12.48 -30.96
N ASN A 402 10.01 13.21 -31.63
CA ASN A 402 9.67 14.42 -32.41
C ASN A 402 9.29 14.09 -33.88
N MET A 403 8.79 12.88 -34.14
CA MET A 403 8.14 12.50 -35.40
C MET A 403 6.71 12.04 -35.15
#